data_AF-A0A7T3ZYI9-F1
#
_entry.id   AF-A0A7T3ZYI9-F1
#
_cell.length_a   1.000
_cell.length_b   1.000
_cell.length_c   1.000
_cell.angle_alpha   90.00
_cell.angle_beta   90.00
_cell.angle_gamma   90.00
#
_symmetry.space_group_name_H-M   'P 1'
#
loop_
_entity.id
_entity.type
_entity.pdbx_description
1 polymer ?
#
loop_
_entity_poly.entity_id
_entity_poly.type
_entity_poly.pdbx_seq_one_letter_code
_entity_poly.pdbx_strand_id
1 'polypeptide(L)'
;MIPSVRTWFRRLPVSAALVENIEHLVLDGGNDICLQLIPQWDGEDESFDIRSLKDDDVAPFTRLRSVDDVGGFLAPRARKTLEDRGITVT
;
A
#
# COMPACT_ATOMS: atom_id res chain seq x y z
N MET A 1 6.78 -11.21 10.51
CA MET A 1 6.07 -11.58 9.26
C MET A 1 6.19 -13.06 8.93
N ILE A 2 5.06 -13.71 8.61
CA ILE A 2 5.00 -15.14 8.24
C ILE A 2 5.52 -15.32 6.79
N PRO A 3 6.66 -16.02 6.58
CA PRO A 3 7.31 -16.06 5.26
C PRO A 3 6.46 -16.72 4.17
N SER A 4 5.73 -17.79 4.50
CA SER A 4 4.88 -18.53 3.55
C SER A 4 3.72 -17.68 3.06
N VAL A 5 3.06 -16.93 3.94
CA VAL A 5 1.96 -16.00 3.61
C VAL A 5 2.46 -14.85 2.74
N ARG A 6 3.59 -14.22 3.12
CA ARG A 6 4.25 -13.19 2.29
C ARG A 6 4.53 -13.70 0.88
N THR A 7 5.06 -14.92 0.80
CA THR A 7 5.43 -15.57 -0.45
C THR A 7 4.20 -15.90 -1.31
N TRP A 8 3.08 -16.23 -0.69
CA TRP A 8 1.80 -16.44 -1.37
C TRP A 8 1.25 -15.13 -1.95
N PHE A 9 1.15 -14.07 -1.13
CA PHE A 9 0.65 -12.76 -1.60
C PHE A 9 1.47 -12.17 -2.73
N ARG A 10 2.80 -12.33 -2.71
CA ARG A 10 3.69 -11.88 -3.79
C ARG A 10 3.43 -12.56 -5.13
N ARG A 11 2.79 -13.73 -5.14
CA ARG A 11 2.42 -14.47 -6.35
C ARG A 11 0.94 -14.36 -6.67
N LEU A 12 0.14 -13.75 -5.81
CA LEU A 12 -1.29 -13.61 -6.03
C LEU A 12 -1.50 -12.66 -7.23
N PRO A 13 -2.07 -13.14 -8.34
CA PRO A 13 -2.36 -12.26 -9.46
C PRO A 13 -3.48 -11.29 -9.04
N VAL A 14 -3.18 -10.00 -9.10
CA VAL A 14 -4.21 -8.95 -9.01
C VAL A 14 -4.54 -8.55 -10.44
N SER A 15 -5.82 -8.67 -10.83
CA SER A 15 -6.26 -8.26 -12.16
C SER A 15 -6.03 -6.77 -12.35
N ALA A 16 -5.39 -6.37 -13.45
CA ALA A 16 -5.22 -4.95 -13.79
C ALA A 16 -6.56 -4.21 -13.86
N ALA A 17 -7.61 -4.89 -14.35
CA ALA A 17 -8.97 -4.34 -14.41
C ALA A 17 -9.54 -4.00 -13.03
N LEU A 18 -9.06 -4.66 -11.96
CA LEU A 18 -9.46 -4.33 -10.59
C LEU A 18 -8.79 -3.03 -10.14
N VAL A 19 -7.52 -2.85 -10.48
CA VAL A 19 -6.71 -1.69 -10.09
C VAL A 19 -7.19 -0.39 -10.76
N GLU A 20 -7.61 -0.48 -12.02
CA GLU A 20 -8.14 0.66 -12.78
C GLU A 20 -9.38 1.28 -12.15
N ASN A 21 -10.12 0.55 -11.31
CA ASN A 21 -11.35 1.02 -10.68
C ASN A 21 -11.16 1.48 -9.23
N ILE A 22 -9.95 1.42 -8.69
CA ILE A 22 -9.66 1.85 -7.32
C ILE A 22 -9.59 3.38 -7.30
N GLU A 23 -10.49 4.01 -6.56
CA GLU A 23 -10.49 5.47 -6.36
C GLU A 23 -9.85 5.90 -5.03
N HIS A 24 -9.77 4.98 -4.08
CA HIS A 24 -9.32 5.25 -2.72
C HIS A 24 -8.60 4.05 -2.10
N LEU A 25 -7.53 4.29 -1.35
CA LEU A 25 -6.80 3.28 -0.57
C LEU A 25 -6.66 3.72 0.88
N VAL A 26 -6.69 2.74 1.79
CA VAL A 26 -6.43 2.94 3.23
C VAL A 26 -5.23 2.09 3.62
N LEU A 27 -4.14 2.73 4.01
CA LEU A 27 -2.92 2.10 4.50
C LEU A 27 -2.99 2.03 6.03
N ASP A 28 -3.54 0.92 6.52
CA ASP A 28 -3.70 0.65 7.95
C ASP A 28 -3.14 -0.76 8.24
N GLY A 29 -2.36 -0.89 9.31
CA GLY A 29 -1.84 -2.17 9.76
C GLY A 29 -2.87 -3.04 10.46
N GLY A 30 -4.01 -2.47 10.86
CA GLY A 30 -5.18 -3.18 11.34
C GLY A 30 -5.99 -3.86 10.22
N ASN A 31 -5.68 -3.59 8.94
CA ASN A 31 -6.34 -4.27 7.81
C ASN A 31 -6.08 -5.79 7.84
N ASP A 32 -7.09 -6.58 7.47
CA ASP A 32 -7.02 -8.05 7.47
C ASP A 32 -5.78 -8.60 6.74
N ILE A 33 -5.38 -8.00 5.61
CA ILE A 33 -4.21 -8.43 4.85
C ILE A 33 -2.90 -8.23 5.62
N CYS A 34 -2.79 -7.15 6.40
CA CYS A 34 -1.64 -6.87 7.25
C CYS A 34 -1.59 -7.87 8.41
N LEU A 35 -2.73 -8.14 9.05
CA LEU A 35 -2.84 -9.13 10.13
C LEU A 35 -2.63 -10.57 9.63
N GLN A 36 -2.95 -10.89 8.38
CA GLN A 36 -2.59 -12.19 7.80
C GLN A 36 -1.07 -12.35 7.63
N LEU A 37 -0.34 -11.27 7.34
CA LEU A 37 1.12 -11.27 7.23
C LEU A 37 1.80 -11.28 8.61
N ILE A 38 1.27 -10.52 9.57
CA ILE A 38 1.79 -10.35 10.92
C ILE A 38 0.60 -10.26 11.91
N PRO A 39 0.08 -11.39 12.42
CA PRO A 39 -1.16 -11.41 13.23
C PRO A 39 -1.13 -10.62 14.53
N GLN A 40 0.06 -10.38 15.07
CA GLN A 40 0.30 -9.65 16.31
C GLN A 40 1.16 -8.43 16.07
N TRP A 41 1.04 -7.79 14.90
CA TRP A 41 1.74 -6.53 14.66
C TRP A 41 1.16 -5.47 15.57
N ASP A 42 2.04 -4.86 16.37
CA ASP A 42 1.73 -3.83 17.35
C ASP A 42 2.00 -2.41 16.84
N GLY A 43 2.58 -2.29 15.63
CA GLY A 43 2.95 -1.01 15.04
C GLY A 43 4.33 -0.50 15.41
N GLU A 44 5.14 -1.26 16.16
CA GLU A 44 6.44 -0.78 16.66
C GLU A 44 7.59 -0.88 15.65
N ASP A 45 7.41 -1.60 14.54
CA ASP A 45 8.45 -1.78 13.52
C ASP A 45 8.05 -1.28 12.12
N GLU A 46 9.05 -1.11 11.25
CA GLU A 46 8.89 -0.62 9.87
C GLU A 46 8.43 -1.73 8.88
N SER A 47 7.76 -2.79 9.34
CA SER A 47 7.44 -3.95 8.49
C SER A 47 6.58 -3.62 7.26
N PHE A 48 5.77 -2.56 7.36
CA PHE A 48 4.87 -2.12 6.29
C PHE A 48 5.31 -0.82 5.59
N ASP A 49 6.44 -0.26 5.98
CA ASP A 49 6.94 1.00 5.42
C ASP A 49 7.20 0.92 3.91
N ILE A 50 6.60 1.87 3.20
CA ILE A 50 6.80 2.10 1.78
C ILE A 50 7.81 3.24 1.64
N ARG A 51 9.09 2.87 1.55
CA ARG A 51 10.20 3.84 1.49
C ARG A 51 10.23 4.66 0.20
N SER A 52 9.78 4.08 -0.91
CA SER A 52 9.76 4.75 -2.21
C SER A 52 8.76 4.09 -3.15
N LEU A 53 8.16 4.89 -4.01
CA LEU A 53 7.38 4.44 -5.16
C LEU A 53 8.06 4.94 -6.44
N LYS A 54 7.98 4.15 -7.49
CA LYS A 54 8.28 4.55 -8.86
C LYS A 54 6.98 4.93 -9.55
N ASP A 55 7.11 5.68 -10.64
CA ASP A 55 5.98 6.05 -11.48
C ASP A 55 5.22 4.80 -11.99
N ASP A 56 5.95 3.74 -12.37
CA ASP A 56 5.37 2.46 -12.80
C ASP A 56 4.59 1.73 -11.69
N ASP A 57 4.91 1.95 -10.41
CA ASP A 57 4.18 1.33 -9.29
C ASP A 57 2.77 1.92 -9.15
N VAL A 58 2.61 3.19 -9.54
CA VAL A 58 1.35 3.94 -9.42
C VAL A 58 0.61 4.00 -10.75
N ALA A 59 1.28 3.83 -11.90
CA ALA A 59 0.71 3.93 -13.25
C ALA A 59 -0.58 3.13 -13.48
N PRO A 60 -0.74 1.90 -12.93
CA PRO A 60 -1.98 1.12 -13.10
C PRO A 60 -3.20 1.72 -12.39
N PHE A 61 -3.00 2.58 -11.39
CA PHE A 61 -4.07 3.20 -10.59
C PHE A 61 -4.63 4.44 -11.29
N THR A 62 -5.27 4.25 -12.45
CA THR A 62 -5.73 5.33 -13.32
C THR A 62 -6.84 6.20 -12.73
N ARG A 63 -7.54 5.71 -11.71
CA ARG A 63 -8.64 6.41 -11.04
C ARG A 63 -8.38 6.74 -9.57
N LEU A 64 -7.21 6.41 -9.03
CA LEU A 64 -6.89 6.66 -7.62
C LEU A 64 -6.83 8.17 -7.37
N ARG A 65 -7.58 8.64 -6.37
CA ARG A 65 -7.68 10.06 -6.01
C ARG A 65 -7.16 10.33 -4.61
N SER A 66 -7.26 9.36 -3.71
CA SER A 66 -6.80 9.53 -2.33
C SER A 66 -6.23 8.27 -1.71
N VAL A 67 -5.30 8.48 -0.79
CA VAL A 67 -4.71 7.47 0.08
C VAL A 67 -4.76 7.98 1.52
N ASP A 68 -5.42 7.25 2.41
CA ASP A 68 -5.35 7.51 3.85
C ASP A 68 -4.17 6.73 4.42
N ASP A 69 -3.14 7.41 4.89
CA ASP A 69 -1.93 6.82 5.46
C ASP A 69 -2.05 6.68 6.98
N VAL A 70 -3.09 5.97 7.42
CA VAL A 70 -3.46 5.79 8.84
C VAL A 70 -2.30 5.25 9.66
N GLY A 71 -1.55 4.30 9.09
CA GLY A 71 -0.40 3.68 9.74
C GLY A 71 0.90 4.47 9.64
N GLY A 72 0.94 5.57 8.89
CA GLY A 72 2.16 6.34 8.64
C GLY A 72 3.21 5.56 7.84
N PHE A 73 2.78 4.71 6.91
CA PHE A 73 3.65 3.81 6.14
C PHE A 73 4.40 4.52 5.01
N LEU A 74 3.93 5.69 4.56
CA LEU A 74 4.54 6.39 3.43
C LEU A 74 5.69 7.26 3.90
N ALA A 75 6.91 6.84 3.59
CA ALA A 75 8.07 7.72 3.71
C ALA A 75 7.89 8.97 2.80
N PRO A 76 8.55 10.11 3.11
CA PRO A 76 8.36 11.36 2.38
C PRO A 76 8.52 11.25 0.86
N ARG A 77 9.44 10.38 0.40
CA ARG A 77 9.65 10.13 -1.03
C ARG A 77 8.49 9.40 -1.69
N ALA A 78 7.91 8.40 -1.04
CA ALA A 78 6.76 7.67 -1.57
C ALA A 78 5.51 8.56 -1.59
N ARG A 79 5.26 9.28 -0.50
CA ARG A 79 4.19 10.29 -0.42
C ARG A 79 4.29 11.30 -1.56
N LYS A 80 5.49 11.85 -1.78
CA LYS A 80 5.73 12.81 -2.87
C LYS A 80 5.39 12.25 -4.26
N THR A 81 5.68 10.98 -4.53
CA THR A 81 5.33 10.35 -5.82
C THR A 81 3.81 10.30 -6.06
N LEU A 82 3.01 10.11 -5.00
CA LEU A 82 1.55 10.15 -5.08
C LEU A 82 1.05 11.59 -5.29
N GLU A 83 1.56 12.53 -4.49
CA GLU A 83 1.18 13.94 -4.56
C GLU A 83 1.53 14.59 -5.91
N ASP A 84 2.70 14.27 -6.48
CA ASP A 84 3.13 14.75 -7.80
C ASP A 84 2.19 14.28 -8.94
N ARG A 85 1.37 13.25 -8.68
CA ARG A 85 0.31 12.73 -9.58
C ARG A 85 -1.09 13.27 -9.26
N GLY A 86 -1.19 14.19 -8.31
CA GLY A 86 -2.48 14.78 -7.89
C GLY A 86 -3.32 13.86 -7.00
N ILE A 87 -2.72 12.83 -6.40
CA ILE A 87 -3.37 11.97 -5.41
C ILE A 87 -3.24 12.63 -4.05
N THR A 88 -4.36 12.83 -3.36
CA THR A 88 -4.38 13.37 -2.00
C THR A 88 -3.90 12.30 -1.03
N VAL A 89 -2.97 12.64 -0.13
CA VAL A 89 -2.52 11.73 0.93
C VAL A 89 -2.84 12.34 2.28
N THR A 90 -3.72 11.68 3.04
CA THR A 90 -4.24 12.14 4.34
C THR A 90 -3.63 11.37 5.50
#